data_AF-A0A1G0HBP6-F1
#
_entry.id   AF-A0A1G0HBP6-F1
#
_cell.length_a   1.000
_cell.length_b   1.000
_cell.length_c   1.000
_cell.angle_alpha   90.00
_cell.angle_beta   90.00
_cell.angle_gamma   90.00
#
_symmetry.space_group_name_H-M   'P 1'
#
loop_
_entity.id
_entity.type
_entity.pdbx_description
1 polymer ?
#
loop_
_entity_poly.entity_id
_entity_poly.type
_entity_poly.pdbx_seq_one_letter_code
_entity_poly.pdbx_strand_id
1 'polypeptide(L)'
;MRHDRDPGRIFKSIRADEKDYWEKFADELVNPEKPEYRFEKRMETKRFPYTIRLNPRIDRYQVVETAKDPITKRKSNPLYSLSKKMSVTKQQSVSYANPKEGYVPPVFGWNRDNRKELLVGVSFAPQDCLFWSMTVYDVGTYGRVKDFITREKAENYLFKQEMAGFYHKSLIDLEAAGKQHPTKYNELLAGLKCNLNGTAHITVFSDNLESRLLAQLRATDLQKRLEEKYPDQKPIIVPISIYPNFDFYTQEMQKNDLNDAIKEKALSHYAAAIEFTKTRKIISNENVDFLSCYYLLEKLGKKVADNFLEKNCRTIDFYRLMNTMLYSSVLNNTAENVAKIADLALKIIEKCSADQIAAGFFKERVVGNLAGITAFHQLMLALYNMALKNSAENIAKIADLALKIIEKCSADQIAAGFLNEAVAGNFAGITGFHQLMLVLYDTDCKNSVENAAKITALFFKIITRLGFFMSLPFIKEFSKADYQLLNCIFVDKTFDIEKLKIAVVLRLCFYMHSNNADLSGANTGRFDFKMHDTKIKLADAKNLINNILTCESVEEIKNLINSSQAENNKIDKSRKLLIGKSNYAQCLEDCISKIDAYENFFPKKRKPYCVFKGID
;
A
#
# COMPACT_ATOMS: atom_id res chain seq x y z
N MET A 1 40.17 -37.17 -28.49
CA MET A 1 39.98 -35.80 -27.98
C MET A 1 39.40 -35.92 -26.58
N ARG A 2 40.07 -35.40 -25.55
CA ARG A 2 39.46 -35.31 -24.22
C ARG A 2 38.42 -34.20 -24.32
N HIS A 3 37.13 -34.54 -24.22
CA HIS A 3 36.12 -33.52 -24.00
C HIS A 3 36.41 -32.91 -22.63
N ASP A 4 36.78 -31.64 -22.59
CA ASP A 4 36.87 -30.90 -21.33
C ASP A 4 35.50 -31.00 -20.65
N ARG A 5 35.48 -31.57 -19.44
CA ARG A 5 34.27 -31.78 -18.65
C ARG A 5 33.55 -30.45 -18.47
N ASP A 6 32.21 -30.48 -18.55
CA ASP A 6 31.43 -29.28 -18.29
C ASP A 6 31.60 -28.85 -16.82
N PRO A 7 31.97 -27.58 -16.55
CA PRO A 7 32.21 -27.12 -15.19
C PRO A 7 30.93 -26.97 -14.36
N GLY A 8 29.75 -27.09 -14.97
CA GLY A 8 28.46 -26.87 -14.36
C GLY A 8 28.17 -25.38 -14.11
N ARG A 9 27.18 -25.10 -13.26
CA ARG A 9 26.65 -23.76 -12.99
C ARG A 9 26.42 -23.56 -11.50
N ILE A 10 26.83 -22.41 -11.00
CA ILE A 10 26.52 -21.93 -9.66
C ILE A 10 25.30 -21.03 -9.76
N PHE A 11 24.27 -21.20 -8.94
CA PHE A 11 23.05 -20.41 -9.07
C PHE A 11 22.45 -19.98 -7.75
N LYS A 12 21.86 -18.78 -7.77
CA LYS A 12 21.09 -18.20 -6.68
C LYS A 12 19.65 -18.07 -7.14
N SER A 13 18.74 -18.82 -6.52
CA SER A 13 17.30 -18.56 -6.66
C SER A 13 16.89 -17.34 -5.84
N ILE A 14 15.98 -16.54 -6.39
CA ILE A 14 15.46 -15.31 -5.76
C ILE A 14 13.95 -15.31 -5.87
N ARG A 15 13.25 -15.56 -4.76
CA ARG A 15 11.79 -15.59 -4.76
C ARG A 15 11.21 -14.23 -5.13
N ALA A 16 10.09 -14.22 -5.86
CA ALA A 16 9.44 -12.98 -6.30
C ALA A 16 8.66 -12.26 -5.19
N ASP A 17 8.42 -12.89 -4.04
CA ASP A 17 7.69 -12.34 -2.91
C ASP A 17 8.58 -11.66 -1.85
N GLU A 18 9.90 -11.85 -1.93
CA GLU A 18 10.84 -11.23 -0.99
C GLU A 18 11.05 -9.74 -1.32
N LYS A 19 10.49 -8.86 -0.49
CA LYS A 19 10.56 -7.41 -0.67
C LYS A 19 12.02 -6.91 -0.64
N ASP A 20 12.36 -6.04 -1.58
CA ASP A 20 13.68 -5.38 -1.75
C ASP A 20 14.88 -6.32 -1.98
N TYR A 21 14.69 -7.65 -2.04
CA TYR A 21 15.84 -8.56 -2.15
C TYR A 21 16.52 -8.46 -3.50
N TRP A 22 15.74 -8.37 -4.59
CA TRP A 22 16.29 -8.22 -5.94
C TRP A 22 17.09 -6.92 -6.05
N GLU A 23 16.55 -5.79 -5.60
CA GLU A 23 17.24 -4.49 -5.62
C GLU A 23 18.61 -4.59 -4.94
N LYS A 24 18.63 -5.06 -3.69
CA LYS A 24 19.87 -5.23 -2.91
C LYS A 24 20.85 -6.19 -3.59
N PHE A 25 20.34 -7.31 -4.12
CA PHE A 25 21.16 -8.30 -4.82
C PHE A 25 21.77 -7.74 -6.10
N ALA A 26 20.97 -7.07 -6.93
CA ALA A 26 21.40 -6.47 -8.18
C ALA A 26 22.40 -5.33 -7.94
N ASP A 27 22.17 -4.48 -6.95
CA ASP A 27 23.09 -3.40 -6.59
C ASP A 27 24.43 -3.94 -6.09
N GLU A 28 24.42 -4.96 -5.23
CA GLU A 28 25.65 -5.61 -4.77
C GLU A 28 26.38 -6.32 -5.92
N LEU A 29 25.64 -6.94 -6.84
CA LEU A 29 26.20 -7.66 -7.98
C LEU A 29 26.84 -6.71 -9.00
N VAL A 30 26.21 -5.55 -9.24
CA VAL A 30 26.71 -4.52 -10.14
C VAL A 30 27.85 -3.74 -9.49
N ASN A 31 27.78 -3.45 -8.20
CA ASN A 31 28.73 -2.60 -7.46
C ASN A 31 29.36 -3.31 -6.24
N PRO A 32 30.04 -4.46 -6.41
CA PRO A 32 30.61 -5.20 -5.29
C PRO A 32 31.71 -4.42 -4.54
N GLU A 33 32.30 -3.42 -5.20
CA GLU A 33 33.35 -2.57 -4.65
C GLU A 33 32.84 -1.49 -3.69
N LYS A 34 31.52 -1.27 -3.63
CA LYS A 34 30.89 -0.21 -2.83
C LYS A 34 30.29 -0.79 -1.55
N PRO A 35 30.88 -0.54 -0.36
CA PRO A 35 30.43 -1.13 0.90
C PRO A 35 28.96 -0.90 1.23
N GLU A 36 28.39 0.24 0.84
CA GLU A 36 26.99 0.63 1.08
C GLU A 36 25.97 -0.31 0.42
N TYR A 37 26.33 -0.98 -0.68
CA TYR A 37 25.47 -1.96 -1.34
C TYR A 37 25.65 -3.39 -0.80
N ARG A 38 26.66 -3.61 0.06
CA ARG A 38 26.96 -4.93 0.62
C ARG A 38 26.08 -5.21 1.83
N PHE A 39 24.86 -5.68 1.58
CA PHE A 39 23.91 -5.93 2.64
C PHE A 39 24.25 -7.17 3.49
N GLU A 40 23.96 -7.06 4.78
CA GLU A 40 24.18 -8.11 5.77
C GLU A 40 23.11 -9.20 5.64
N LYS A 41 23.49 -10.37 5.11
CA LYS A 41 22.59 -11.54 5.03
C LYS A 41 22.60 -12.41 6.30
N ARG A 42 23.37 -12.02 7.32
CA ARG A 42 23.34 -12.60 8.68
C ARG A 42 23.05 -11.46 9.66
N MET A 43 22.22 -11.69 10.68
CA MET A 43 22.11 -10.75 11.81
C MET A 43 23.44 -10.73 12.56
N GLU A 44 24.09 -9.56 12.63
CA GLU A 44 25.41 -9.36 13.24
C GLU A 44 25.47 -9.72 14.73
N THR A 45 24.33 -9.68 15.43
CA THR A 45 24.18 -9.98 16.86
C THR A 45 24.47 -11.43 17.27
N LYS A 46 24.75 -12.33 16.31
CA LYS A 46 25.09 -13.75 16.56
C LYS A 46 26.45 -14.19 16.02
N ARG A 47 27.39 -13.26 15.75
CA ARG A 47 28.75 -13.65 15.35
C ARG A 47 29.59 -14.05 16.56
N PHE A 48 29.83 -15.35 16.69
CA PHE A 48 30.79 -15.89 17.66
C PHE A 48 32.23 -15.84 17.11
N PRO A 49 33.27 -15.88 17.98
CA PRO A 49 34.66 -15.60 17.59
C PRO A 49 35.30 -16.61 16.65
N TYR A 50 34.75 -17.79 16.44
CA TYR A 50 35.31 -18.81 15.55
C TYR A 50 34.32 -19.19 14.45
N THR A 51 34.78 -19.46 13.23
CA THR A 51 33.96 -19.98 12.12
C THR A 51 34.73 -21.05 11.35
N ILE A 52 34.03 -21.80 10.52
CA ILE A 52 34.61 -22.83 9.66
C ILE A 52 34.57 -22.34 8.21
N ARG A 53 35.68 -22.51 7.49
CA ARG A 53 35.77 -22.20 6.06
C ARG A 53 36.62 -23.22 5.32
N LEU A 54 36.30 -23.45 4.05
CA LEU A 54 37.14 -24.13 3.07
C LEU A 54 38.30 -23.20 2.67
N ASN A 55 39.53 -23.70 2.73
CA ASN A 55 40.71 -23.01 2.23
C ASN A 55 41.19 -23.69 0.94
N PRO A 56 40.80 -23.19 -0.25
CA PRO A 56 41.20 -23.80 -1.51
C PRO A 56 42.71 -23.84 -1.75
N ARG A 57 43.53 -23.06 -1.04
CA ARG A 57 45.00 -23.08 -1.21
C ARG A 57 45.66 -24.34 -0.66
N ILE A 58 44.99 -25.02 0.25
CA ILE A 58 45.50 -26.19 0.99
C ILE A 58 44.46 -27.33 1.00
N ASP A 59 43.42 -27.20 0.18
CA ASP A 59 42.35 -28.17 -0.02
C ASP A 59 41.78 -28.80 1.27
N ARG A 60 41.52 -27.96 2.27
CA ARG A 60 40.94 -28.40 3.55
C ARG A 60 40.06 -27.36 4.21
N TYR A 61 39.12 -27.83 5.01
CA TYR A 61 38.41 -26.99 5.95
C TYR A 61 39.31 -26.63 7.13
N GLN A 62 39.08 -25.45 7.69
CA GLN A 62 39.80 -24.97 8.86
C GLN A 62 38.90 -24.10 9.73
N VAL A 63 39.13 -24.18 11.04
CA VAL A 63 38.58 -23.25 12.02
C VAL A 63 39.41 -21.97 12.02
N VAL A 64 38.74 -20.83 11.91
CA VAL A 64 39.37 -19.51 11.89
C VAL A 64 38.65 -18.52 12.77
N GLU A 65 39.39 -17.56 13.29
CA GLU A 65 38.83 -16.47 14.07
C GLU A 65 38.06 -15.49 13.18
N THR A 66 36.90 -15.03 13.64
CA THR A 66 36.02 -14.06 12.95
C THR A 66 36.17 -12.65 13.51
N ALA A 67 36.43 -12.53 14.81
CA ALA A 67 36.59 -11.27 15.52
C ALA A 67 38.06 -10.82 15.53
N LYS A 68 38.28 -9.51 15.70
CA LYS A 68 39.54 -9.05 16.26
C LYS A 68 39.59 -9.58 17.69
N ASP A 69 40.58 -10.38 17.99
CA ASP A 69 40.91 -10.69 19.38
C ASP A 69 41.11 -9.35 20.13
N PRO A 70 40.30 -9.06 21.17
CA PRO A 70 40.38 -7.80 21.90
C PRO A 70 41.71 -7.64 22.65
N ILE A 71 42.43 -8.74 22.91
CA ILE A 71 43.71 -8.79 23.62
C ILE A 71 44.87 -8.70 22.62
N THR A 72 44.86 -9.49 21.53
CA THR A 72 46.01 -9.53 20.60
C THR A 72 45.91 -8.55 19.43
N LYS A 73 44.76 -7.88 19.23
CA LYS A 73 44.44 -7.01 18.08
C LYS A 73 44.66 -7.64 16.69
N ARG A 74 45.01 -8.94 16.60
CA ARG A 74 45.28 -9.63 15.33
C ARG A 74 43.99 -9.70 14.52
N LYS A 75 44.05 -9.21 13.28
CA LYS A 75 43.00 -9.45 12.29
C LYS A 75 43.13 -10.90 11.82
N SER A 76 42.01 -11.60 11.68
CA SER A 76 41.98 -12.92 11.07
C SER A 76 42.70 -12.91 9.72
N ASN A 77 43.49 -13.95 9.43
CA ASN A 77 44.12 -14.12 8.11
C ASN A 77 43.00 -14.27 7.06
N PRO A 78 42.75 -13.27 6.21
CA PRO A 78 41.63 -13.31 5.29
C PRO A 78 41.95 -14.31 4.17
N LEU A 79 41.00 -15.22 3.86
CA LEU A 79 41.19 -16.23 2.81
C LEU A 79 41.54 -15.61 1.45
N TYR A 80 40.82 -14.54 1.13
CA TYR A 80 41.02 -13.72 -0.06
C TYR A 80 41.48 -12.33 0.35
N SER A 81 42.32 -11.70 -0.47
CA SER A 81 42.70 -10.29 -0.30
C SER A 81 41.46 -9.40 -0.30
N LEU A 82 41.58 -8.20 0.29
CA LEU A 82 40.48 -7.23 0.27
C LEU A 82 40.05 -6.94 -1.19
N SER A 83 41.01 -6.74 -2.10
CA SER A 83 40.73 -6.53 -3.52
C SER A 83 39.88 -7.65 -4.14
N LYS A 84 40.22 -8.92 -3.90
CA LYS A 84 39.42 -10.06 -4.38
C LYS A 84 38.02 -10.08 -3.74
N LYS A 85 37.91 -9.82 -2.44
CA LYS A 85 36.61 -9.75 -1.74
C LYS A 85 35.72 -8.60 -2.20
N MET A 86 36.31 -7.51 -2.68
CA MET A 86 35.59 -6.34 -3.21
C MET A 86 35.28 -6.49 -4.71
N SER A 87 35.81 -7.52 -5.38
CA SER A 87 35.50 -7.83 -6.78
C SER A 87 34.27 -8.73 -6.96
N VAL A 88 33.68 -9.20 -5.85
CA VAL A 88 32.53 -10.10 -5.82
C VAL A 88 31.54 -9.66 -4.73
N THR A 89 30.29 -10.11 -4.81
CA THR A 89 29.31 -9.92 -3.74
C THR A 89 29.84 -10.46 -2.40
N LYS A 90 29.31 -9.99 -1.27
CA LYS A 90 29.47 -10.66 0.02
C LYS A 90 29.00 -12.11 -0.15
N GLN A 91 29.65 -13.04 0.55
CA GLN A 91 29.37 -14.46 0.42
C GLN A 91 27.88 -14.76 0.70
N GLN A 92 27.25 -15.55 -0.17
CA GLN A 92 25.83 -15.89 -0.11
C GLN A 92 25.65 -17.40 -0.29
N SER A 93 24.54 -17.92 0.24
CA SER A 93 24.13 -19.29 -0.01
C SER A 93 23.61 -19.44 -1.44
N VAL A 94 24.23 -20.32 -2.20
CA VAL A 94 23.93 -20.66 -3.61
C VAL A 94 23.96 -22.19 -3.79
N SER A 95 23.55 -22.67 -4.96
CA SER A 95 23.62 -24.09 -5.33
C SER A 95 24.50 -24.31 -6.55
N TYR A 96 24.90 -25.56 -6.78
CA TYR A 96 25.66 -26.02 -7.93
C TYR A 96 24.88 -27.10 -8.66
N ALA A 97 24.76 -26.99 -9.99
CA ALA A 97 24.21 -28.03 -10.85
C ALA A 97 25.17 -28.32 -12.00
N ASN A 98 25.18 -29.56 -12.48
CA ASN A 98 25.88 -29.94 -13.70
C ASN A 98 25.01 -30.91 -14.52
N PRO A 99 24.01 -30.38 -15.26
CA PRO A 99 23.06 -31.21 -16.00
C PRO A 99 23.72 -32.09 -17.05
N LYS A 100 24.80 -31.63 -17.70
CA LYS A 100 25.52 -32.41 -18.71
C LYS A 100 26.20 -33.64 -18.12
N GLU A 101 26.61 -33.57 -16.86
CA GLU A 101 27.12 -34.71 -16.09
C GLU A 101 26.00 -35.43 -15.31
N GLY A 102 24.73 -35.08 -15.50
CA GLY A 102 23.58 -35.72 -14.85
C GLY A 102 23.33 -35.28 -13.39
N TYR A 103 23.89 -34.15 -12.95
CA TYR A 103 23.65 -33.61 -11.60
C TYR A 103 22.67 -32.43 -11.60
N VAL A 104 21.44 -32.69 -11.15
CA VAL A 104 20.33 -31.73 -11.16
C VAL A 104 19.71 -31.68 -9.76
N PRO A 105 20.26 -30.89 -8.82
CA PRO A 105 19.75 -30.80 -7.47
C PRO A 105 18.36 -30.14 -7.41
N PRO A 106 17.63 -30.30 -6.28
CA PRO A 106 16.51 -29.43 -5.98
C PRO A 106 16.94 -27.95 -5.88
N VAL A 107 16.06 -27.04 -6.30
CA VAL A 107 16.30 -25.58 -6.28
C VAL A 107 15.79 -25.01 -4.96
N PHE A 108 16.59 -24.20 -4.25
CA PHE A 108 16.14 -23.59 -2.99
C PHE A 108 14.84 -22.79 -3.17
N GLY A 109 13.87 -23.03 -2.28
CA GLY A 109 12.59 -22.34 -2.32
C GLY A 109 11.71 -22.75 -3.53
N TRP A 110 11.98 -23.91 -4.13
CA TRP A 110 11.13 -24.54 -5.12
C TRP A 110 10.46 -25.77 -4.52
N ASN A 111 9.17 -25.68 -4.20
CA ASN A 111 8.38 -26.89 -3.99
C ASN A 111 7.86 -27.38 -5.35
N ARG A 112 8.31 -28.55 -5.82
CA ARG A 112 7.85 -29.15 -7.09
C ARG A 112 6.33 -29.29 -7.16
N ASP A 113 5.67 -29.43 -6.02
CA ASP A 113 4.22 -29.55 -5.89
C ASP A 113 3.48 -28.19 -5.91
N ASN A 114 4.22 -27.08 -5.78
CA ASN A 114 3.67 -25.72 -5.79
C ASN A 114 4.20 -24.90 -6.98
N ARG A 115 3.73 -25.24 -8.19
CA ARG A 115 4.06 -24.51 -9.45
C ARG A 115 3.60 -23.04 -9.49
N LYS A 116 2.96 -22.54 -8.42
CA LYS A 116 2.61 -21.12 -8.24
C LYS A 116 3.79 -20.27 -7.73
N GLU A 117 4.91 -20.88 -7.35
CA GLU A 117 6.09 -20.15 -6.89
C GLU A 117 6.84 -19.54 -8.09
N LEU A 118 6.75 -18.22 -8.25
CA LEU A 118 7.50 -17.44 -9.22
C LEU A 118 8.99 -17.43 -8.84
N LEU A 119 9.74 -18.38 -9.38
CA LEU A 119 11.15 -18.58 -9.04
C LEU A 119 12.06 -18.29 -10.23
N VAL A 120 12.74 -17.17 -10.11
CA VAL A 120 13.75 -16.68 -11.05
C VAL A 120 15.00 -16.33 -10.25
N GLY A 121 16.17 -16.43 -10.84
CA GLY A 121 17.40 -16.04 -10.16
C GLY A 121 18.53 -15.77 -11.12
N VAL A 122 19.76 -15.96 -10.67
CA VAL A 122 20.95 -15.73 -11.49
C VAL A 122 21.87 -16.94 -11.40
N SER A 123 22.35 -17.42 -12.54
CA SER A 123 23.39 -18.44 -12.63
C SER A 123 24.71 -17.84 -13.10
N PHE A 124 25.80 -18.47 -12.68
CA PHE A 124 27.18 -18.04 -12.86
C PHE A 124 28.02 -19.24 -13.27
N ALA A 125 29.05 -19.00 -14.06
CA ALA A 125 30.06 -20.01 -14.28
C ALA A 125 30.96 -20.12 -13.02
N PRO A 126 31.44 -21.32 -12.63
CA PRO A 126 32.21 -21.50 -11.40
C PRO A 126 33.46 -20.61 -11.26
N GLN A 127 34.11 -20.28 -12.38
CA GLN A 127 35.27 -19.39 -12.40
C GLN A 127 34.95 -17.95 -11.93
N ASP A 128 33.68 -17.57 -11.90
CA ASP A 128 33.19 -16.25 -11.51
C ASP A 128 32.74 -16.22 -10.04
N CYS A 129 33.10 -17.25 -9.28
CA CYS A 129 32.74 -17.40 -7.88
C CYS A 129 34.00 -17.51 -7.01
N LEU A 130 33.93 -16.91 -5.83
CA LEU A 130 34.86 -17.19 -4.73
C LEU A 130 34.15 -18.09 -3.72
N PHE A 131 34.71 -19.25 -3.39
CA PHE A 131 34.07 -20.23 -2.51
C PHE A 131 34.59 -20.17 -1.07
N TRP A 132 33.70 -20.39 -0.11
CA TRP A 132 34.00 -20.47 1.32
C TRP A 132 33.55 -21.77 1.97
N SER A 133 32.55 -22.46 1.43
CA SER A 133 32.12 -23.79 1.87
C SER A 133 31.29 -24.47 0.78
N MET A 134 31.24 -25.81 0.81
CA MET A 134 30.48 -26.66 -0.10
C MET A 134 29.91 -27.84 0.68
N THR A 135 28.59 -28.03 0.65
CA THR A 135 27.91 -29.07 1.46
C THR A 135 26.72 -29.69 0.75
N VAL A 136 26.53 -31.02 0.85
CA VAL A 136 25.30 -31.74 0.43
C VAL A 136 24.33 -31.83 1.61
N TYR A 137 23.84 -30.68 2.06
CA TYR A 137 22.87 -30.59 3.15
C TYR A 137 22.17 -29.21 3.18
N ASP A 138 20.87 -29.18 3.47
CA ASP A 138 20.16 -27.93 3.77
C ASP A 138 19.18 -28.06 4.94
N VAL A 139 19.52 -27.41 6.05
CA VAL A 139 18.62 -27.14 7.20
C VAL A 139 18.23 -25.67 7.29
N GLY A 140 18.34 -24.94 6.18
CA GLY A 140 18.17 -23.49 6.14
C GLY A 140 19.38 -22.75 6.71
N THR A 141 19.76 -21.66 6.06
CA THR A 141 20.91 -20.81 6.43
C THR A 141 20.80 -20.22 7.85
N TYR A 142 19.57 -20.10 8.39
CA TYR A 142 19.26 -19.52 9.70
C TYR A 142 19.47 -20.48 10.89
N GLY A 143 19.30 -21.79 10.68
CA GLY A 143 19.43 -22.81 11.73
C GLY A 143 20.87 -23.29 11.97
N ARG A 144 21.84 -22.83 11.18
CA ARG A 144 23.22 -23.33 11.25
C ARG A 144 24.06 -22.54 12.24
N VAL A 145 24.71 -23.25 13.15
CA VAL A 145 25.82 -22.71 13.95
C VAL A 145 27.01 -22.51 13.02
N LYS A 146 27.04 -21.34 12.37
CA LYS A 146 28.13 -20.95 11.47
C LYS A 146 29.34 -20.41 12.23
N ASP A 147 29.10 -19.94 13.43
CA ASP A 147 30.09 -19.35 14.30
C ASP A 147 30.01 -20.05 15.68
N PHE A 148 31.14 -20.21 16.36
CA PHE A 148 31.30 -20.97 17.60
C PHE A 148 31.97 -20.13 18.68
N ILE A 149 31.53 -20.30 19.92
CA ILE A 149 32.07 -19.58 21.09
C ILE A 149 33.54 -19.95 21.34
N THR A 150 33.91 -21.21 21.13
CA THR A 150 35.28 -21.72 21.35
C THR A 150 35.81 -22.44 20.12
N ARG A 151 37.14 -22.43 19.97
CA ARG A 151 37.85 -23.15 18.92
C ARG A 151 37.56 -24.65 18.96
N GLU A 152 37.63 -25.24 20.15
CA GLU A 152 37.35 -26.67 20.39
C GLU A 152 35.95 -27.07 19.91
N LYS A 153 34.92 -26.27 20.18
CA LYS A 153 33.56 -26.54 19.69
C LYS A 153 33.49 -26.50 18.16
N ALA A 154 34.20 -25.57 17.52
CA ALA A 154 34.27 -25.50 16.08
C ALA A 154 35.03 -26.70 15.48
N GLU A 155 36.14 -27.12 16.08
CA GLU A 155 36.95 -28.25 15.64
C GLU A 155 36.18 -29.57 15.80
N ASN A 156 35.52 -29.77 16.94
CA ASN A 156 34.64 -30.92 17.16
C ASN A 156 33.45 -30.96 16.19
N TYR A 157 32.87 -29.80 15.87
CA TYR A 157 31.81 -29.73 14.87
C TYR A 157 32.35 -30.07 13.47
N LEU A 158 33.47 -29.47 13.06
CA LEU A 158 34.10 -29.75 11.76
C LEU A 158 34.40 -31.25 11.61
N PHE A 159 35.05 -31.86 12.62
CA PHE A 159 35.35 -33.29 12.62
C PHE A 159 34.09 -34.15 12.40
N LYS A 160 32.99 -33.83 13.11
CA LYS A 160 31.71 -34.52 12.91
C LYS A 160 31.14 -34.34 11.49
N GLN A 161 31.25 -33.14 10.91
CA GLN A 161 30.75 -32.89 9.55
C GLN A 161 31.59 -33.60 8.48
N GLU A 162 32.92 -33.66 8.66
CA GLU A 162 33.82 -34.39 7.77
C GLU A 162 33.59 -35.90 7.87
N MET A 163 33.46 -36.46 9.08
CA MET A 163 33.12 -37.87 9.28
C MET A 163 31.76 -38.24 8.66
N ALA A 164 30.78 -37.36 8.74
CA ALA A 164 29.46 -37.56 8.16
C ALA A 164 29.41 -37.36 6.64
N GLY A 165 30.52 -36.95 6.01
CA GLY A 165 30.60 -36.73 4.56
C GLY A 165 29.79 -35.53 4.07
N PHE A 166 29.48 -34.56 4.93
CA PHE A 166 28.68 -33.39 4.55
C PHE A 166 29.49 -32.26 3.92
N TYR A 167 30.80 -32.22 4.15
CA TYR A 167 31.67 -31.13 3.73
C TYR A 167 32.55 -31.58 2.57
N HIS A 168 32.49 -30.83 1.47
CA HIS A 168 33.19 -31.17 0.23
C HIS A 168 34.22 -30.10 -0.12
N LYS A 169 35.28 -30.52 -0.79
CA LYS A 169 36.46 -29.69 -1.07
C LYS A 169 36.49 -29.20 -2.52
N SER A 170 35.87 -29.95 -3.43
CA SER A 170 35.70 -29.59 -4.83
C SER A 170 34.24 -29.71 -5.29
N LEU A 171 33.91 -29.06 -6.40
CA LEU A 171 32.60 -29.22 -7.06
C LEU A 171 32.39 -30.66 -7.56
N ILE A 172 33.48 -31.34 -7.92
CA ILE A 172 33.44 -32.74 -8.38
C ILE A 172 33.01 -33.66 -7.24
N ASP A 173 33.57 -33.48 -6.04
CA ASP A 173 33.21 -34.26 -4.86
C ASP A 173 31.79 -33.96 -4.41
N LEU A 174 31.40 -32.67 -4.46
CA LEU A 174 30.04 -32.24 -4.16
C LEU A 174 29.02 -32.88 -5.12
N GLU A 175 29.35 -32.94 -6.41
CA GLU A 175 28.53 -33.59 -7.44
C GLU A 175 28.37 -35.08 -7.18
N ALA A 176 29.48 -35.78 -6.92
CA ALA A 176 29.49 -37.22 -6.68
C ALA A 176 28.66 -37.58 -5.44
N ALA A 177 28.82 -36.83 -4.35
CA ALA A 177 28.03 -37.00 -3.14
C ALA A 177 26.56 -36.62 -3.36
N GLY A 178 26.30 -35.56 -4.10
CA GLY A 178 24.95 -35.09 -4.43
C GLY A 178 24.17 -36.10 -5.28
N LYS A 179 24.83 -36.79 -6.22
CA LYS A 179 24.23 -37.87 -7.03
C LYS A 179 23.77 -39.06 -6.18
N GLN A 180 24.43 -39.32 -5.04
CA GLN A 180 24.01 -40.35 -4.07
C GLN A 180 22.83 -39.89 -3.20
N HIS A 181 22.51 -38.59 -3.22
CA HIS A 181 21.46 -37.98 -2.41
C HIS A 181 20.58 -37.01 -3.24
N PRO A 182 19.88 -37.50 -4.28
CA PRO A 182 19.20 -36.65 -5.27
C PRO A 182 18.05 -35.82 -4.70
N THR A 183 17.55 -36.18 -3.51
CA THR A 183 16.50 -35.45 -2.79
C THR A 183 17.03 -34.38 -1.84
N LYS A 184 18.35 -34.35 -1.58
CA LYS A 184 18.99 -33.34 -0.74
C LYS A 184 19.43 -32.16 -1.59
N TYR A 185 19.22 -30.96 -1.06
CA TYR A 185 19.82 -29.76 -1.61
C TYR A 185 21.33 -29.78 -1.44
N ASN A 186 22.03 -29.04 -2.30
CA ASN A 186 23.39 -28.63 -2.05
C ASN A 186 23.44 -27.13 -1.74
N GLU A 187 24.30 -26.75 -0.80
CA GLU A 187 24.60 -25.36 -0.49
C GLU A 187 26.09 -25.11 -0.67
N LEU A 188 26.41 -24.02 -1.35
CA LEU A 188 27.72 -23.42 -1.37
C LEU A 188 27.62 -22.02 -0.78
N LEU A 189 28.65 -21.62 -0.06
CA LEU A 189 28.80 -20.23 0.37
C LEU A 189 29.79 -19.56 -0.60
N ALA A 190 29.28 -18.68 -1.46
CA ALA A 190 30.07 -18.08 -2.53
C ALA A 190 29.86 -16.57 -2.67
N GLY A 191 30.93 -15.85 -2.97
CA GLY A 191 30.86 -14.49 -3.51
C GLY A 191 30.75 -14.56 -5.03
N LEU A 192 29.86 -13.77 -5.62
CA LEU A 192 29.46 -13.88 -7.02
C LEU A 192 29.98 -12.68 -7.82
N LYS A 193 30.46 -12.92 -9.04
CA LYS A 193 30.88 -11.89 -9.97
C LYS A 193 29.99 -11.89 -11.20
N CYS A 194 29.42 -10.74 -11.55
CA CYS A 194 28.80 -10.56 -12.86
C CYS A 194 29.84 -10.03 -13.84
N ASN A 195 30.23 -10.86 -14.81
CA ASN A 195 31.05 -10.42 -15.93
C ASN A 195 30.15 -10.12 -17.14
N LEU A 196 30.64 -9.25 -18.03
CA LEU A 196 29.94 -8.81 -19.23
C LEU A 196 30.13 -9.76 -20.43
N ASN A 197 30.89 -10.83 -20.26
CA ASN A 197 31.14 -11.85 -21.29
C ASN A 197 30.01 -12.90 -21.40
N GLY A 198 28.88 -12.67 -20.73
CA GLY A 198 27.76 -13.59 -20.74
C GLY A 198 28.06 -14.92 -20.04
N THR A 199 28.85 -14.95 -18.97
CA THR A 199 28.95 -16.13 -18.10
C THR A 199 27.94 -16.10 -16.95
N ALA A 200 27.38 -14.93 -16.65
CA ALA A 200 26.29 -14.73 -15.69
C ALA A 200 24.97 -14.49 -16.42
N HIS A 201 23.93 -15.25 -16.09
CA HIS A 201 22.62 -15.21 -16.77
C HIS A 201 21.48 -15.14 -15.76
N ILE A 202 20.39 -14.47 -16.12
CA ILE A 202 19.13 -14.69 -15.42
C ILE A 202 18.66 -16.11 -15.70
N THR A 203 18.13 -16.80 -14.69
CA THR A 203 17.70 -18.20 -14.84
C THR A 203 16.27 -18.38 -14.35
N VAL A 204 15.44 -18.97 -15.21
CA VAL A 204 14.06 -19.39 -14.89
C VAL A 204 14.13 -20.77 -14.24
N PHE A 205 13.62 -20.91 -13.01
CA PHE A 205 13.56 -22.18 -12.29
C PHE A 205 12.16 -22.79 -12.30
N SER A 206 11.12 -21.95 -12.27
CA SER A 206 9.74 -22.35 -12.49
C SER A 206 9.38 -22.03 -13.95
N ASP A 207 9.49 -22.98 -14.86
CA ASP A 207 9.22 -22.73 -16.29
C ASP A 207 7.72 -22.58 -16.58
N ASN A 208 7.19 -21.39 -16.29
CA ASN A 208 5.87 -20.92 -16.64
C ASN A 208 5.97 -19.49 -17.24
N LEU A 209 4.93 -19.06 -17.94
CA LEU A 209 4.91 -17.78 -18.65
C LEU A 209 5.24 -16.59 -17.74
N GLU A 210 4.63 -16.52 -16.56
CA GLU A 210 4.88 -15.45 -15.58
C GLU A 210 6.36 -15.38 -15.14
N SER A 211 7.00 -16.53 -14.89
CA SER A 211 8.40 -16.58 -14.49
C SER A 211 9.34 -16.23 -15.65
N ARG A 212 9.00 -16.60 -16.89
CA ARG A 212 9.75 -16.17 -18.07
C ARG A 212 9.65 -14.66 -18.28
N LEU A 213 8.47 -14.07 -18.11
CA LEU A 213 8.26 -12.62 -18.15
C LEU A 213 9.01 -11.90 -17.00
N LEU A 214 8.97 -12.43 -15.78
CA LEU A 214 9.74 -11.91 -14.65
C LEU A 214 11.26 -11.98 -14.93
N ALA A 215 11.73 -13.04 -15.58
CA ALA A 215 13.13 -13.14 -16.00
C ALA A 215 13.52 -12.09 -17.05
N GLN A 216 12.65 -11.83 -18.03
CA GLN A 216 12.86 -10.72 -18.98
C GLN A 216 12.95 -9.37 -18.28
N LEU A 217 12.06 -9.12 -17.31
CA LEU A 217 12.08 -7.89 -16.53
C LEU A 217 13.38 -7.72 -15.73
N ARG A 218 13.80 -8.77 -15.01
CA ARG A 218 15.05 -8.77 -14.24
C ARG A 218 16.30 -8.65 -15.13
N ALA A 219 16.29 -9.29 -16.30
CA ALA A 219 17.36 -9.15 -17.28
C ALA A 219 17.46 -7.70 -17.79
N THR A 220 16.31 -7.08 -18.07
CA THR A 220 16.23 -5.67 -18.52
C THR A 220 16.72 -4.72 -17.44
N ASP A 221 16.32 -4.91 -16.18
CA ASP A 221 16.80 -4.12 -15.03
C ASP A 221 18.32 -4.25 -14.84
N LEU A 222 18.84 -5.48 -14.80
CA LEU A 222 20.27 -5.72 -14.64
C LEU A 222 21.07 -5.16 -15.81
N GLN A 223 20.57 -5.32 -17.04
CA GLN A 223 21.17 -4.70 -18.23
C GLN A 223 21.27 -3.19 -18.07
N LYS A 224 20.21 -2.51 -17.63
CA LYS A 224 20.22 -1.05 -17.44
C LYS A 224 21.24 -0.61 -16.38
N ARG A 225 21.30 -1.32 -15.24
CA ARG A 225 22.29 -1.01 -14.20
C ARG A 225 23.73 -1.20 -14.68
N LEU A 226 24.00 -2.25 -15.47
CA LEU A 226 25.31 -2.49 -16.07
C LEU A 226 25.64 -1.44 -17.14
N GLU A 227 24.67 -1.04 -17.98
CA GLU A 227 24.79 0.03 -18.98
C GLU A 227 25.08 1.40 -18.36
N GLU A 228 24.55 1.66 -17.15
CA GLU A 228 24.84 2.86 -16.36
C GLU A 228 26.24 2.82 -15.75
N LYS A 229 26.69 1.65 -15.26
CA LYS A 229 28.03 1.48 -14.69
C LYS A 229 29.14 1.48 -15.73
N TYR A 230 28.88 0.91 -16.90
CA TYR A 230 29.85 0.74 -17.99
C TYR A 230 29.32 1.37 -19.30
N PRO A 231 29.20 2.71 -19.36
CA PRO A 231 28.58 3.39 -20.50
C PRO A 231 29.31 3.13 -21.83
N ASP A 232 30.63 2.91 -21.78
CA ASP A 232 31.49 2.69 -22.95
C ASP A 232 31.45 1.25 -23.48
N GLN A 233 30.76 0.33 -22.80
CA GLN A 233 30.68 -1.10 -23.17
C GLN A 233 29.32 -1.49 -23.76
N LYS A 234 28.57 -0.51 -24.28
CA LYS A 234 27.28 -0.75 -24.94
C LYS A 234 27.48 -1.36 -26.34
N PRO A 235 26.62 -2.30 -26.78
CA PRO A 235 25.47 -2.86 -26.05
C PRO A 235 25.89 -3.96 -25.06
N ILE A 236 25.32 -3.91 -23.84
CA ILE A 236 25.45 -4.99 -22.85
C ILE A 236 24.22 -5.89 -22.99
N ILE A 237 24.42 -7.20 -23.07
CA ILE A 237 23.33 -8.19 -23.11
C ILE A 237 23.40 -9.02 -21.84
N VAL A 238 22.27 -9.16 -21.14
CA VAL A 238 22.11 -10.09 -20.02
C VAL A 238 21.33 -11.31 -20.51
N PRO A 239 21.98 -12.47 -20.74
CA PRO A 239 21.30 -13.64 -21.24
C PRO A 239 20.31 -14.21 -20.22
N ILE A 240 19.33 -14.95 -20.73
CA ILE A 240 18.34 -15.68 -19.92
C ILE A 240 18.44 -17.16 -20.27
N SER A 241 18.42 -18.03 -19.27
CA SER A 241 18.46 -19.48 -19.42
C SER A 241 17.33 -20.16 -18.65
N ILE A 242 16.98 -21.39 -19.01
CA ILE A 242 15.92 -22.18 -18.35
C ILE A 242 16.54 -23.41 -17.68
N TYR A 243 16.30 -23.57 -16.37
CA TYR A 243 16.67 -24.75 -15.60
C TYR A 243 15.72 -25.92 -15.92
N PRO A 244 16.17 -27.19 -15.96
CA PRO A 244 17.45 -27.72 -15.49
C PRO A 244 18.64 -27.56 -16.43
N ASN A 245 18.44 -27.54 -17.74
CA ASN A 245 19.54 -27.68 -18.70
C ASN A 245 20.38 -26.41 -18.90
N PHE A 246 19.87 -25.26 -18.43
CA PHE A 246 20.41 -23.93 -18.73
C PHE A 246 20.38 -23.61 -20.23
N ASP A 247 19.37 -24.13 -20.93
CA ASP A 247 19.13 -23.79 -22.34
C ASP A 247 18.80 -22.30 -22.45
N PHE A 248 19.38 -21.62 -23.44
CA PHE A 248 19.18 -20.19 -23.62
C PHE A 248 17.76 -19.90 -24.11
N TYR A 249 17.08 -19.04 -23.38
CA TYR A 249 15.78 -18.49 -23.73
C TYR A 249 15.98 -17.39 -24.78
N THR A 250 15.76 -17.74 -26.05
CA THR A 250 16.13 -16.90 -27.19
C THR A 250 15.30 -15.62 -27.27
N GLN A 251 15.80 -14.62 -28.00
CA GLN A 251 15.05 -13.37 -28.22
C GLN A 251 13.70 -13.59 -28.92
N GLU A 252 13.61 -14.59 -29.79
CA GLU A 252 12.36 -14.95 -30.45
C GLU A 252 11.33 -15.49 -29.45
N MET A 253 11.74 -16.41 -28.57
CA MET A 253 10.88 -16.92 -27.51
C MET A 253 10.44 -15.80 -26.56
N GLN A 254 11.36 -14.89 -26.21
CA GLN A 254 11.07 -13.71 -25.40
C GLN A 254 9.99 -12.83 -26.03
N LYS A 255 10.11 -12.56 -27.33
CA LYS A 255 9.14 -11.76 -28.09
C LYS A 255 7.77 -12.44 -28.16
N ASN A 256 7.74 -13.76 -28.33
CA ASN A 256 6.49 -14.52 -28.38
C ASN A 256 5.76 -14.47 -27.04
N ASP A 257 6.45 -14.73 -25.92
CA ASP A 257 5.85 -14.64 -24.59
C ASP A 257 5.38 -13.21 -24.27
N LEU A 258 6.09 -12.16 -24.72
CA LEU A 258 5.63 -10.78 -24.60
C LEU A 258 4.33 -10.52 -25.39
N ASN A 259 4.25 -11.04 -26.61
CA ASN A 259 3.04 -10.90 -27.43
C ASN A 259 1.84 -11.60 -26.79
N ASP A 260 2.06 -12.76 -26.19
CA ASP A 260 1.03 -13.50 -25.47
C ASP A 260 0.60 -12.74 -24.20
N ALA A 261 1.55 -12.19 -23.44
CA ALA A 261 1.27 -11.35 -22.27
C ALA A 261 0.50 -10.08 -22.61
N ILE A 262 0.74 -9.47 -23.78
CA ILE A 262 -0.01 -8.28 -24.23
C ILE A 262 -1.47 -8.61 -24.53
N LYS A 263 -1.74 -9.80 -25.08
CA LYS A 263 -3.11 -10.26 -25.37
C LYS A 263 -3.85 -10.68 -24.10
N GLU A 264 -3.13 -11.21 -23.11
CA GLU A 264 -3.71 -11.66 -21.85
C GLU A 264 -3.77 -10.53 -20.82
N LYS A 265 -4.98 -10.04 -20.53
CA LYS A 265 -5.19 -8.92 -19.58
C LYS A 265 -4.50 -9.15 -18.22
N ALA A 266 -4.52 -10.39 -17.72
CA ALA A 266 -3.92 -10.76 -16.44
C ALA A 266 -2.38 -10.58 -16.42
N LEU A 267 -1.72 -10.67 -17.58
CA LEU A 267 -0.26 -10.64 -17.71
C LEU A 267 0.28 -9.35 -18.36
N SER A 268 -0.60 -8.52 -18.90
CA SER A 268 -0.27 -7.25 -19.56
C SER A 268 0.63 -6.32 -18.73
N HIS A 269 0.53 -6.40 -17.39
CA HIS A 269 1.35 -5.61 -16.46
C HIS A 269 2.84 -5.99 -16.50
N TYR A 270 3.20 -7.23 -16.86
CA TYR A 270 4.59 -7.62 -17.08
C TYR A 270 5.18 -6.97 -18.33
N ALA A 271 4.47 -7.05 -19.46
CA ALA A 271 4.89 -6.42 -20.70
C ALA A 271 5.08 -4.91 -20.52
N ALA A 272 4.14 -4.29 -19.81
CA ALA A 272 4.22 -2.89 -19.39
C ALA A 272 5.49 -2.60 -18.57
N ALA A 273 5.72 -3.33 -17.49
CA ALA A 273 6.90 -3.13 -16.64
C ALA A 273 8.22 -3.31 -17.39
N ILE A 274 8.30 -4.29 -18.30
CA ILE A 274 9.47 -4.55 -19.15
C ILE A 274 9.74 -3.36 -20.07
N GLU A 275 8.71 -2.91 -20.78
CA GLU A 275 8.81 -1.77 -21.70
C GLU A 275 9.20 -0.48 -20.97
N PHE A 276 8.60 -0.20 -19.81
CA PHE A 276 8.99 0.95 -19.00
C PHE A 276 10.43 0.86 -18.51
N THR A 277 10.87 -0.31 -18.05
CA THR A 277 12.26 -0.49 -17.61
C THR A 277 13.24 -0.27 -18.76
N LYS A 278 12.86 -0.69 -19.98
CA LYS A 278 13.66 -0.54 -21.19
C LYS A 278 13.74 0.91 -21.70
N THR A 279 12.60 1.59 -21.82
CA THR A 279 12.50 2.87 -22.54
C THR A 279 12.27 4.08 -21.64
N ARG A 280 11.86 3.86 -20.38
CA ARG A 280 11.42 4.90 -19.44
C ARG A 280 10.28 5.77 -20.01
N LYS A 281 9.49 5.24 -20.95
CA LYS A 281 8.35 5.96 -21.57
C LYS A 281 7.03 5.64 -20.87
N ILE A 282 6.06 6.56 -21.00
CA ILE A 282 4.71 6.42 -20.46
C ILE A 282 4.02 5.22 -21.14
N ILE A 283 3.31 4.42 -20.36
CA ILE A 283 2.54 3.28 -20.87
C ILE A 283 1.06 3.71 -20.89
N SER A 284 0.58 4.18 -22.04
CA SER A 284 -0.79 4.67 -22.18
C SER A 284 -1.76 3.61 -22.73
N ASN A 285 -1.54 2.33 -22.42
CA ASN A 285 -2.46 1.28 -22.85
C ASN A 285 -3.57 1.10 -21.81
N GLU A 286 -4.82 1.35 -22.21
CA GLU A 286 -6.00 1.18 -21.37
C GLU A 286 -6.15 -0.24 -20.81
N ASN A 287 -5.45 -1.25 -21.32
CA ASN A 287 -5.55 -2.62 -20.80
C ASN A 287 -4.55 -2.97 -19.69
N VAL A 288 -3.59 -2.09 -19.40
CA VAL A 288 -2.54 -2.36 -18.40
C VAL A 288 -3.07 -2.11 -16.99
N ASP A 289 -2.95 -3.12 -16.14
CA ASP A 289 -3.15 -2.96 -14.69
C ASP A 289 -1.98 -2.18 -14.08
N PHE A 290 -2.21 -0.88 -13.87
CA PHE A 290 -1.25 0.05 -13.28
C PHE A 290 -0.77 -0.40 -11.90
N LEU A 291 -1.66 -0.94 -11.06
CA LEU A 291 -1.35 -1.35 -9.70
C LEU A 291 -0.35 -2.51 -9.70
N SER A 292 -0.67 -3.54 -10.49
CA SER A 292 0.20 -4.70 -10.65
C SER A 292 1.54 -4.32 -11.29
N CYS A 293 1.54 -3.39 -12.25
CA CYS A 293 2.77 -2.86 -12.85
C CYS A 293 3.63 -2.11 -11.81
N TYR A 294 3.04 -1.22 -11.01
CA TYR A 294 3.76 -0.49 -9.96
C TYR A 294 4.41 -1.46 -8.95
N TYR A 295 3.66 -2.44 -8.44
CA TYR A 295 4.19 -3.41 -7.47
C TYR A 295 5.28 -4.30 -8.06
N LEU A 296 5.17 -4.65 -9.33
CA LEU A 296 6.20 -5.39 -10.04
C LEU A 296 7.49 -4.56 -10.17
N LEU A 297 7.38 -3.26 -10.46
CA LEU A 297 8.51 -2.34 -10.53
C LEU A 297 9.10 -2.02 -9.14
N GLU A 298 8.27 -1.95 -8.10
CA GLU A 298 8.73 -1.76 -6.70
C GLU A 298 9.62 -2.92 -6.25
N LYS A 299 9.32 -4.15 -6.71
CA LYS A 299 10.18 -5.32 -6.49
C LYS A 299 11.53 -5.23 -7.20
N LEU A 300 11.68 -4.42 -8.26
CA LEU A 300 12.98 -4.14 -8.86
C LEU A 300 13.79 -3.13 -8.05
N GLY A 301 13.10 -2.19 -7.42
CA GLY A 301 13.66 -1.23 -6.50
C GLY A 301 12.81 0.02 -6.40
N LYS A 302 12.83 0.66 -5.22
CA LYS A 302 11.99 1.82 -4.92
C LYS A 302 12.19 2.96 -5.95
N LYS A 303 13.43 3.21 -6.35
CA LYS A 303 13.78 4.25 -7.34
C LYS A 303 13.11 4.00 -8.70
N VAL A 304 12.97 2.75 -9.11
CA VAL A 304 12.34 2.39 -10.40
C VAL A 304 10.84 2.67 -10.34
N ALA A 305 10.19 2.29 -9.24
CA ALA A 305 8.78 2.54 -9.01
C ALA A 305 8.46 4.04 -8.86
N ASP A 306 9.30 4.79 -8.15
CA ASP A 306 9.13 6.25 -8.00
C ASP A 306 9.25 6.96 -9.37
N ASN A 307 10.20 6.55 -10.22
CA ASN A 307 10.31 7.08 -11.58
C ASN A 307 9.08 6.75 -12.42
N PHE A 308 8.52 5.54 -12.26
CA PHE A 308 7.29 5.13 -12.92
C PHE A 308 6.12 6.02 -12.52
N LEU A 309 5.96 6.29 -11.23
CA LEU A 309 4.95 7.22 -10.73
C LEU A 309 5.16 8.63 -11.29
N GLU A 310 6.37 9.17 -11.26
CA GLU A 310 6.65 10.53 -11.75
C GLU A 310 6.31 10.71 -13.23
N LYS A 311 6.56 9.70 -14.06
CA LYS A 311 6.28 9.79 -15.49
C LYS A 311 4.82 9.54 -15.82
N ASN A 312 4.13 8.68 -15.07
CA ASN A 312 2.78 8.25 -15.39
C ASN A 312 1.70 8.92 -14.51
N CYS A 313 2.04 9.69 -13.47
CA CYS A 313 1.05 10.27 -12.55
C CYS A 313 -0.03 11.11 -13.25
N ARG A 314 0.33 11.76 -14.36
CA ARG A 314 -0.59 12.57 -15.16
C ARG A 314 -1.62 11.77 -15.95
N THR A 315 -1.35 10.49 -16.17
CA THR A 315 -2.20 9.58 -16.97
C THR A 315 -2.87 8.52 -16.10
N ILE A 316 -2.83 8.65 -14.78
CA ILE A 316 -3.47 7.70 -13.87
C ILE A 316 -4.98 7.88 -13.93
N ASP A 317 -5.65 6.78 -14.28
CA ASP A 317 -7.10 6.65 -14.16
C ASP A 317 -7.46 6.37 -12.70
N PHE A 318 -7.67 7.44 -11.93
CA PHE A 318 -8.08 7.36 -10.52
C PHE A 318 -9.40 6.62 -10.35
N TYR A 319 -10.32 6.71 -11.33
CA TYR A 319 -11.58 5.97 -11.30
C TYR A 319 -11.32 4.46 -11.26
N ARG A 320 -10.45 3.95 -12.14
CA ARG A 320 -10.08 2.53 -12.11
C ARG A 320 -9.40 2.13 -10.82
N LEU A 321 -8.50 2.97 -10.29
CA LEU A 321 -7.81 2.69 -9.03
C LEU A 321 -8.81 2.56 -7.86
N MET A 322 -9.76 3.48 -7.74
CA MET A 322 -10.79 3.45 -6.70
C MET A 322 -11.80 2.33 -6.90
N ASN A 323 -12.14 2.01 -8.15
CA ASN A 323 -12.99 0.86 -8.47
C ASN A 323 -12.33 -0.47 -8.07
N THR A 324 -11.02 -0.63 -8.30
CA THR A 324 -10.25 -1.79 -7.82
C THR A 324 -10.22 -1.86 -6.28
N MET A 325 -10.13 -0.70 -5.61
CA MET A 325 -10.26 -0.62 -4.16
C MET A 325 -11.66 -1.09 -3.70
N LEU A 326 -12.72 -0.62 -4.35
CA LEU A 326 -14.09 -1.04 -4.05
C LEU A 326 -14.25 -2.55 -4.21
N TYR A 327 -13.85 -3.14 -5.35
CA TYR A 327 -13.93 -4.59 -5.53
C TYR A 327 -13.17 -5.35 -4.43
N SER A 328 -11.98 -4.87 -4.07
CA SER A 328 -11.19 -5.44 -2.97
C SER A 328 -11.87 -5.25 -1.60
N SER A 329 -12.65 -4.19 -1.42
CA SER A 329 -13.39 -3.96 -0.18
C SER A 329 -14.65 -4.82 -0.07
N VAL A 330 -15.27 -5.22 -1.19
CA VAL A 330 -16.48 -6.07 -1.21
C VAL A 330 -16.11 -7.54 -0.97
N LEU A 331 -14.99 -8.02 -1.52
CA LEU A 331 -14.55 -9.40 -1.35
C LEU A 331 -14.02 -9.63 0.09
N ASN A 332 -14.42 -10.73 0.74
CA ASN A 332 -14.22 -10.93 2.19
C ASN A 332 -12.77 -11.18 2.64
N ASN A 333 -11.80 -11.36 1.73
CA ASN A 333 -10.44 -11.82 2.05
C ASN A 333 -9.31 -10.89 1.55
N THR A 334 -9.60 -9.62 1.26
CA THR A 334 -8.64 -8.72 0.56
C THR A 334 -8.33 -7.43 1.33
N ALA A 335 -8.41 -7.45 2.65
CA ALA A 335 -8.03 -6.33 3.52
C ALA A 335 -6.62 -5.79 3.21
N GLU A 336 -5.66 -6.68 2.95
CA GLU A 336 -4.29 -6.31 2.56
C GLU A 336 -4.24 -5.54 1.23
N ASN A 337 -5.11 -5.87 0.27
CA ASN A 337 -5.16 -5.20 -1.03
C ASN A 337 -5.75 -3.79 -0.89
N VAL A 338 -6.76 -3.59 -0.04
CA VAL A 338 -7.33 -2.26 0.23
C VAL A 338 -6.24 -1.33 0.80
N ALA A 339 -5.52 -1.79 1.82
CA ALA A 339 -4.38 -1.08 2.39
C ALA A 339 -3.33 -0.72 1.33
N LYS A 340 -2.91 -1.70 0.53
CA LYS A 340 -1.96 -1.49 -0.58
C LYS A 340 -2.44 -0.45 -1.59
N ILE A 341 -3.70 -0.49 -1.98
CA ILE A 341 -4.24 0.48 -2.96
C ILE A 341 -4.31 1.87 -2.35
N ALA A 342 -4.71 2.00 -1.09
CA ALA A 342 -4.75 3.29 -0.38
C ALA A 342 -3.36 3.91 -0.25
N ASP A 343 -2.36 3.12 0.16
CA ASP A 343 -0.97 3.55 0.27
C ASP A 343 -0.39 4.02 -1.08
N LEU A 344 -0.71 3.31 -2.17
CA LEU A 344 -0.31 3.75 -3.52
C LEU A 344 -1.02 5.04 -3.95
N ALA A 345 -2.33 5.14 -3.72
CA ALA A 345 -3.11 6.32 -4.07
C ALA A 345 -2.58 7.57 -3.34
N LEU A 346 -2.21 7.44 -2.06
CA LEU A 346 -1.57 8.50 -1.28
C LEU A 346 -0.25 8.96 -1.92
N LYS A 347 0.65 8.03 -2.26
CA LYS A 347 1.92 8.34 -2.95
C LYS A 347 1.70 9.07 -4.28
N ILE A 348 0.67 8.68 -5.04
CA ILE A 348 0.31 9.34 -6.29
C ILE A 348 -0.18 10.77 -6.02
N ILE A 349 -1.13 10.93 -5.09
CA ILE A 349 -1.72 12.23 -4.75
C ILE A 349 -0.67 13.22 -4.29
N GLU A 350 0.35 12.78 -3.54
CA GLU A 350 1.46 13.64 -3.13
C GLU A 350 2.17 14.28 -4.32
N LYS A 351 2.29 13.56 -5.44
CA LYS A 351 2.94 14.02 -6.69
C LYS A 351 2.00 14.77 -7.64
N CYS A 352 0.68 14.76 -7.42
CA CYS A 352 -0.29 15.45 -8.27
C CYS A 352 -0.56 16.90 -7.79
N SER A 353 -0.86 17.77 -8.76
CA SER A 353 -1.44 19.10 -8.51
C SER A 353 -2.92 19.01 -8.14
N ALA A 354 -3.46 20.08 -7.56
CA ALA A 354 -4.88 20.16 -7.20
C ALA A 354 -5.80 19.90 -8.40
N ASP A 355 -5.51 20.51 -9.55
CA ASP A 355 -6.33 20.36 -10.77
C ASP A 355 -6.31 18.92 -11.32
N GLN A 356 -5.17 18.23 -11.22
CA GLN A 356 -5.08 16.83 -11.63
C GLN A 356 -5.87 15.91 -10.70
N ILE A 357 -5.81 16.17 -9.39
CA ILE A 357 -6.61 15.42 -8.40
C ILE A 357 -8.09 15.66 -8.68
N ALA A 358 -8.49 16.92 -8.88
CA ALA A 358 -9.88 17.26 -9.15
C ALA A 358 -10.39 16.61 -10.45
N ALA A 359 -9.64 16.73 -11.54
CA ALA A 359 -9.98 16.10 -12.81
C ALA A 359 -10.04 14.57 -12.73
N GLY A 360 -9.25 13.95 -11.84
CA GLY A 360 -9.21 12.51 -11.65
C GLY A 360 -10.30 11.97 -10.72
N PHE A 361 -10.58 12.67 -9.62
CA PHE A 361 -11.49 12.21 -8.57
C PHE A 361 -12.92 12.70 -8.71
N PHE A 362 -13.12 13.89 -9.25
CA PHE A 362 -14.41 14.58 -9.27
C PHE A 362 -15.04 14.66 -10.66
N LYS A 363 -14.31 14.31 -11.72
CA LYS A 363 -14.89 14.22 -13.06
C LYS A 363 -15.79 13.00 -13.18
N GLU A 364 -16.99 13.21 -13.70
CA GLU A 364 -17.96 12.16 -13.96
C GLU A 364 -17.55 11.26 -15.11
N ARG A 365 -17.97 10.00 -15.01
CA ARG A 365 -17.98 9.10 -16.16
C ARG A 365 -19.20 9.39 -17.03
N VAL A 366 -19.00 9.54 -18.33
CA VAL A 366 -20.08 9.97 -19.25
C VAL A 366 -20.82 8.78 -19.89
N VAL A 367 -20.38 7.54 -19.66
CA VAL A 367 -20.85 6.37 -20.44
C VAL A 367 -21.06 5.12 -19.58
N GLY A 368 -22.14 4.37 -19.89
CA GLY A 368 -22.46 3.04 -19.37
C GLY A 368 -23.29 3.04 -18.08
N ASN A 369 -23.47 1.87 -17.47
CA ASN A 369 -24.21 1.68 -16.21
C ASN A 369 -23.60 2.39 -14.98
N LEU A 370 -22.46 3.07 -15.18
CA LEU A 370 -21.74 3.83 -14.16
C LEU A 370 -21.65 5.33 -14.54
N ALA A 371 -22.53 5.79 -15.44
CA ALA A 371 -22.60 7.19 -15.84
C ALA A 371 -22.96 8.08 -14.63
N GLY A 372 -22.28 9.23 -14.51
CA GLY A 372 -22.38 10.13 -13.36
C GLY A 372 -21.55 9.71 -12.13
N ILE A 373 -20.98 8.50 -12.10
CA ILE A 373 -20.19 8.05 -10.95
C ILE A 373 -18.76 8.61 -11.04
N THR A 374 -18.30 9.23 -9.96
CA THR A 374 -16.94 9.79 -9.81
C THR A 374 -16.01 8.79 -9.10
N ALA A 375 -14.69 8.97 -9.22
CA ALA A 375 -13.75 8.12 -8.48
C ALA A 375 -13.87 8.33 -6.96
N PHE A 376 -14.22 9.55 -6.54
CA PHE A 376 -14.47 9.84 -5.13
C PHE A 376 -15.70 9.10 -4.60
N HIS A 377 -16.76 8.98 -5.39
CA HIS A 377 -17.91 8.14 -5.04
C HIS A 377 -17.48 6.69 -4.79
N GLN A 378 -16.64 6.13 -5.66
CA GLN A 378 -16.09 4.77 -5.50
C GLN A 378 -15.26 4.63 -4.21
N LEU A 379 -14.50 5.66 -3.83
CA LEU A 379 -13.75 5.71 -2.57
C LEU A 379 -14.69 5.67 -1.35
N MET A 380 -15.80 6.40 -1.37
CA MET A 380 -16.80 6.38 -0.29
C MET A 380 -17.54 5.04 -0.19
N LEU A 381 -17.84 4.40 -1.33
CA LEU A 381 -18.37 3.03 -1.34
C LEU A 381 -17.37 2.03 -0.76
N ALA A 382 -16.08 2.18 -1.03
CA ALA A 382 -15.06 1.32 -0.45
C ALA A 382 -14.98 1.52 1.08
N LEU A 383 -15.07 2.77 1.55
CA LEU A 383 -15.14 3.11 2.97
C LEU A 383 -16.38 2.46 3.64
N TYR A 384 -17.55 2.57 3.00
CA TYR A 384 -18.79 1.95 3.44
C TYR A 384 -18.65 0.44 3.66
N ASN A 385 -18.09 -0.27 2.68
CA ASN A 385 -17.87 -1.71 2.77
C ASN A 385 -16.87 -2.09 3.87
N MET A 386 -15.84 -1.26 4.12
CA MET A 386 -14.91 -1.50 5.23
C MET A 386 -15.55 -1.24 6.60
N ALA A 387 -16.43 -0.25 6.71
CA ALA A 387 -17.28 -0.04 7.88
C ALA A 387 -18.22 -1.23 8.13
N LEU A 388 -18.84 -1.77 7.06
CA LEU A 388 -19.65 -2.99 7.16
C LEU A 388 -18.84 -4.18 7.69
N LYS A 389 -17.55 -4.27 7.36
CA LYS A 389 -16.66 -5.34 7.86
C LYS A 389 -15.96 -5.03 9.19
N ASN A 390 -16.21 -3.85 9.77
CA ASN A 390 -15.54 -3.37 10.98
C ASN A 390 -14.00 -3.41 10.90
N SER A 391 -13.44 -3.09 9.73
CA SER A 391 -11.99 -3.14 9.49
C SER A 391 -11.32 -1.80 9.83
N ALA A 392 -10.99 -1.61 11.10
CA ALA A 392 -10.50 -0.32 11.62
C ALA A 392 -9.23 0.21 10.92
N GLU A 393 -8.28 -0.67 10.59
CA GLU A 393 -7.06 -0.30 9.86
C GLU A 393 -7.39 0.24 8.45
N ASN A 394 -8.25 -0.45 7.70
CA ASN A 394 -8.60 -0.04 6.35
C ASN A 394 -9.47 1.21 6.32
N ILE A 395 -10.37 1.36 7.29
CA ILE A 395 -11.16 2.60 7.48
C ILE A 395 -10.22 3.78 7.70
N ALA A 396 -9.18 3.62 8.54
CA ALA A 396 -8.19 4.66 8.75
C ALA A 396 -7.47 5.04 7.46
N LYS A 397 -6.94 4.07 6.71
CA LYS A 397 -6.22 4.32 5.45
C LYS A 397 -7.08 4.99 4.39
N ILE A 398 -8.33 4.57 4.24
CA ILE A 398 -9.28 5.17 3.29
C ILE A 398 -9.67 6.57 3.72
N ALA A 399 -9.91 6.80 5.02
CA ALA A 399 -10.23 8.12 5.55
C ALA A 399 -9.06 9.10 5.40
N ASP A 400 -7.83 8.66 5.67
CA ASP A 400 -6.61 9.46 5.47
C ASP A 400 -6.41 9.83 4.00
N LEU A 401 -6.66 8.88 3.08
CA LEU A 401 -6.68 9.13 1.64
C LEU A 401 -7.70 10.20 1.26
N ALA A 402 -8.94 10.07 1.74
CA ALA A 402 -9.99 11.06 1.47
C ALA A 402 -9.61 12.44 2.02
N LEU A 403 -9.14 12.52 3.27
CA LEU A 403 -8.66 13.75 3.90
C LEU A 403 -7.57 14.42 3.05
N LYS A 404 -6.60 13.66 2.56
CA LYS A 404 -5.52 14.21 1.74
C LYS A 404 -6.01 14.81 0.42
N ILE A 405 -7.01 14.19 -0.21
CA ILE A 405 -7.67 14.71 -1.42
C ILE A 405 -8.34 16.06 -1.11
N ILE A 406 -9.09 16.13 -0.01
CA ILE A 406 -9.83 17.32 0.43
C ILE A 406 -8.89 18.47 0.76
N GLU A 407 -7.76 18.20 1.40
CA GLU A 407 -6.79 19.22 1.77
C GLU A 407 -6.10 19.85 0.56
N LYS A 408 -5.90 19.08 -0.51
CA LYS A 408 -5.25 19.56 -1.74
C LYS A 408 -6.20 20.31 -2.68
N CYS A 409 -7.49 20.01 -2.66
CA CYS A 409 -8.45 20.62 -3.59
C CYS A 409 -9.08 21.90 -3.04
N SER A 410 -9.54 22.77 -3.94
CA SER A 410 -10.38 23.93 -3.60
C SER A 410 -11.81 23.51 -3.25
N ALA A 411 -12.55 24.39 -2.56
CA ALA A 411 -13.95 24.14 -2.21
C ALA A 411 -14.81 23.85 -3.45
N ASP A 412 -14.66 24.65 -4.51
CA ASP A 412 -15.42 24.51 -5.75
C ASP A 412 -15.14 23.17 -6.45
N GLN A 413 -13.87 22.74 -6.47
CA GLN A 413 -13.48 21.45 -7.05
C GLN A 413 -14.08 20.27 -6.30
N ILE A 414 -14.12 20.33 -4.96
CA ILE A 414 -14.71 19.28 -4.14
C ILE A 414 -16.23 19.27 -4.35
N ALA A 415 -16.87 20.45 -4.32
CA ALA A 415 -18.32 20.57 -4.50
C ALA A 415 -18.79 19.92 -5.80
N ALA A 416 -18.11 20.25 -6.90
CA ALA A 416 -18.46 19.85 -8.26
C ALA A 416 -18.35 18.34 -8.55
N GLY A 417 -17.84 17.50 -7.65
CA GLY A 417 -17.88 16.04 -7.84
C GLY A 417 -18.26 15.23 -6.61
N PHE A 418 -18.42 15.90 -5.46
CA PHE A 418 -18.93 15.30 -4.24
C PHE A 418 -20.46 15.27 -4.18
N LEU A 419 -21.10 16.23 -4.87
CA LEU A 419 -22.55 16.40 -4.91
C LEU A 419 -23.22 15.85 -6.17
N ASN A 420 -22.46 15.48 -7.20
CA ASN A 420 -23.06 14.96 -8.41
C ASN A 420 -23.74 13.61 -8.16
N GLU A 421 -24.98 13.51 -8.61
CA GLU A 421 -25.76 12.29 -8.57
C GLU A 421 -25.28 11.33 -9.65
N ALA A 422 -25.21 10.03 -9.34
CA ALA A 422 -25.09 9.05 -10.41
C ALA A 422 -26.35 9.10 -11.29
N VAL A 423 -26.16 9.03 -12.60
CA VAL A 423 -27.23 9.21 -13.59
C VAL A 423 -27.92 7.88 -13.94
N ALA A 424 -27.23 6.76 -13.70
CA ALA A 424 -27.71 5.44 -14.10
C ALA A 424 -27.29 4.33 -13.13
N GLY A 425 -27.97 3.18 -13.24
CA GLY A 425 -27.68 1.97 -12.47
C GLY A 425 -28.26 1.96 -11.06
N ASN A 426 -27.79 1.01 -10.23
CA ASN A 426 -28.26 0.83 -8.84
C ASN A 426 -27.96 2.01 -7.91
N PHE A 427 -27.15 2.98 -8.38
CA PHE A 427 -26.76 4.16 -7.63
C PHE A 427 -27.42 5.43 -8.15
N ALA A 428 -28.38 5.34 -9.10
CA ALA A 428 -29.03 6.51 -9.68
C ALA A 428 -29.64 7.42 -8.60
N GLY A 429 -29.35 8.72 -8.65
CA GLY A 429 -29.76 9.70 -7.64
C GLY A 429 -28.92 9.71 -6.36
N ILE A 430 -27.85 8.90 -6.27
CA ILE A 430 -26.99 8.81 -5.10
C ILE A 430 -25.70 9.59 -5.31
N THR A 431 -25.39 10.49 -4.38
CA THR A 431 -24.18 11.32 -4.36
C THR A 431 -23.04 10.69 -3.55
N GLY A 432 -21.82 11.18 -3.72
CA GLY A 432 -20.69 10.79 -2.88
C GLY A 432 -20.89 11.17 -1.40
N PHE A 433 -21.58 12.29 -1.14
CA PHE A 433 -21.98 12.68 0.21
C PHE A 433 -22.99 11.71 0.83
N HIS A 434 -24.02 11.31 0.10
CA HIS A 434 -24.99 10.33 0.60
C HIS A 434 -24.28 9.05 1.06
N GLN A 435 -23.31 8.57 0.28
CA GLN A 435 -22.54 7.40 0.66
C GLN A 435 -21.74 7.61 1.95
N LEU A 436 -21.07 8.77 2.11
CA LEU A 436 -20.38 9.10 3.36
C LEU A 436 -21.34 9.09 4.56
N MET A 437 -22.56 9.56 4.37
CA MET A 437 -23.58 9.55 5.42
C MET A 437 -24.02 8.15 5.80
N LEU A 438 -24.18 7.25 4.83
CA LEU A 438 -24.41 5.82 5.09
C LEU A 438 -23.26 5.20 5.90
N VAL A 439 -22.01 5.57 5.62
CA VAL A 439 -20.87 5.09 6.42
C VAL A 439 -20.99 5.55 7.87
N LEU A 440 -21.30 6.83 8.10
CA LEU A 440 -21.49 7.36 9.45
C LEU A 440 -22.59 6.60 10.21
N TYR A 441 -23.76 6.45 9.58
CA TYR A 441 -24.90 5.76 10.17
C TYR A 441 -24.59 4.30 10.53
N ASP A 442 -24.02 3.53 9.59
CA ASP A 442 -23.74 2.11 9.83
C ASP A 442 -22.64 1.90 10.86
N THR A 443 -21.66 2.80 10.94
CA THR A 443 -20.58 2.72 11.94
C THR A 443 -21.11 3.00 13.35
N ASP A 444 -22.05 3.94 13.47
CA ASP A 444 -22.75 4.27 14.71
C ASP A 444 -23.60 3.08 15.18
N CYS A 445 -24.41 2.51 14.28
CA CYS A 445 -25.21 1.31 14.56
C CYS A 445 -24.38 0.09 15.01
N LYS A 446 -23.10 0.02 14.64
CA LYS A 446 -22.17 -1.05 15.04
C LYS A 446 -21.41 -0.77 16.33
N ASN A 447 -21.63 0.38 16.98
CA ASN A 447 -20.94 0.81 18.21
C ASN A 447 -19.40 0.80 18.10
N SER A 448 -18.86 1.07 16.90
CA SER A 448 -17.41 1.07 16.68
C SER A 448 -16.83 2.47 16.92
N VAL A 449 -16.53 2.78 18.19
CA VAL A 449 -16.11 4.13 18.65
C VAL A 449 -14.95 4.71 17.84
N GLU A 450 -13.91 3.91 17.63
CA GLU A 450 -12.71 4.34 16.89
C GLU A 450 -13.02 4.68 15.43
N ASN A 451 -13.83 3.85 14.77
CA ASN A 451 -14.21 4.05 13.38
C ASN A 451 -15.14 5.26 13.24
N ALA A 452 -16.10 5.40 14.15
CA ALA A 452 -17.02 6.52 14.19
C ALA A 452 -16.26 7.85 14.34
N ALA A 453 -15.26 7.91 15.23
CA ALA A 453 -14.45 9.11 15.41
C ALA A 453 -13.70 9.51 14.12
N LYS A 454 -13.06 8.56 13.43
CA LYS A 454 -12.32 8.83 12.17
C LYS A 454 -13.24 9.33 11.05
N ILE A 455 -14.40 8.69 10.87
CA ILE A 455 -15.35 9.09 9.82
C ILE A 455 -16.01 10.44 10.17
N THR A 456 -16.28 10.69 11.46
CA THR A 456 -16.79 11.99 11.95
C THR A 456 -15.78 13.11 11.65
N ALA A 457 -14.49 12.89 11.91
CA ALA A 457 -13.44 13.85 11.60
C ALA A 457 -13.34 14.14 10.08
N LEU A 458 -13.42 13.11 9.24
CA LEU A 458 -13.47 13.26 7.78
C LEU A 458 -14.66 14.12 7.36
N PHE A 459 -15.85 13.82 7.87
CA PHE A 459 -17.07 14.57 7.58
C PHE A 459 -16.94 16.06 7.93
N PHE A 460 -16.45 16.38 9.12
CA PHE A 460 -16.23 17.77 9.54
C PHE A 460 -15.24 18.51 8.67
N LYS A 461 -14.16 17.84 8.28
CA LYS A 461 -13.16 18.44 7.39
C LYS A 461 -13.79 18.80 6.05
N ILE A 462 -14.60 17.92 5.48
CA ILE A 462 -15.33 18.16 4.21
C ILE A 462 -16.26 19.36 4.35
N ILE A 463 -17.12 19.34 5.37
CA ILE A 463 -18.11 20.39 5.60
C ILE A 463 -17.46 21.76 5.76
N THR A 464 -16.40 21.83 6.57
CA THR A 464 -15.63 23.05 6.81
C THR A 464 -14.98 23.53 5.52
N ARG A 465 -14.40 22.60 4.74
CA ARG A 465 -13.69 22.92 3.49
C ARG A 465 -14.61 23.39 2.38
N LEU A 466 -15.78 22.78 2.24
CA LEU A 466 -16.80 23.18 1.27
C LEU A 466 -17.43 24.53 1.60
N GLY A 467 -17.22 25.04 2.82
CA GLY A 467 -17.96 26.20 3.30
C GLY A 467 -19.46 25.95 3.13
N PHE A 468 -19.93 24.73 3.47
CA PHE A 468 -21.30 24.24 3.26
C PHE A 468 -22.38 25.23 3.75
N PHE A 469 -21.97 26.15 4.63
CA PHE A 469 -22.75 27.18 5.30
C PHE A 469 -22.82 28.51 4.55
N MET A 470 -21.97 28.73 3.55
CA MET A 470 -21.86 29.97 2.79
C MET A 470 -22.66 29.95 1.50
N SER A 471 -22.87 28.78 0.89
CA SER A 471 -23.46 28.63 -0.44
C SER A 471 -24.80 27.86 -0.39
N LEU A 472 -25.90 28.63 -0.42
CA LEU A 472 -27.30 28.15 -0.47
C LEU A 472 -27.68 27.15 -1.59
N PRO A 473 -26.99 27.02 -2.74
CA PRO A 473 -27.30 25.98 -3.73
C PRO A 473 -27.08 24.54 -3.22
N PHE A 474 -26.19 24.35 -2.25
CA PHE A 474 -25.67 23.06 -1.78
C PHE A 474 -26.72 22.22 -1.04
N ILE A 475 -27.70 22.89 -0.44
CA ILE A 475 -28.80 22.26 0.27
C ILE A 475 -29.84 21.71 -0.72
N LYS A 476 -29.93 22.25 -1.95
CA LYS A 476 -30.97 21.85 -2.93
C LYS A 476 -30.77 20.45 -3.54
N GLU A 477 -29.57 19.89 -3.46
CA GLU A 477 -29.20 18.61 -4.11
C GLU A 477 -29.25 17.39 -3.17
N PHE A 478 -29.66 17.55 -1.91
CA PHE A 478 -29.87 16.41 -1.03
C PHE A 478 -31.23 15.75 -1.24
N SER A 479 -31.22 14.43 -1.37
CA SER A 479 -32.45 13.66 -1.47
C SER A 479 -33.16 13.58 -0.10
N LYS A 480 -34.48 13.35 -0.12
CA LYS A 480 -35.26 13.10 1.12
C LYS A 480 -34.71 11.92 1.94
N ALA A 481 -34.09 10.92 1.28
CA ALA A 481 -33.50 9.77 1.94
C ALA A 481 -32.21 10.14 2.71
N ASP A 482 -31.40 11.04 2.16
CA ASP A 482 -30.19 11.59 2.80
C ASP A 482 -30.58 12.20 4.15
N TYR A 483 -31.67 12.99 4.16
CA TYR A 483 -32.18 13.65 5.36
C TYR A 483 -32.84 12.72 6.39
N GLN A 484 -33.44 11.62 5.97
CA GLN A 484 -33.98 10.62 6.91
C GLN A 484 -32.86 9.92 7.66
N LEU A 485 -31.78 9.55 6.96
CA LEU A 485 -30.59 8.96 7.56
C LEU A 485 -29.90 9.93 8.54
N LEU A 486 -29.84 11.22 8.21
CA LEU A 486 -29.28 12.30 9.04
C LEU A 486 -30.02 12.50 10.38
N ASN A 487 -31.32 12.18 10.45
CA ASN A 487 -32.10 12.24 11.67
C ASN A 487 -31.97 10.98 12.55
N CYS A 488 -31.37 9.91 12.03
CA CYS A 488 -31.20 8.63 12.73
C CYS A 488 -29.83 8.47 13.44
N ILE A 489 -28.94 9.47 13.41
CA ILE A 489 -27.72 9.45 14.25
C ILE A 489 -28.17 9.50 15.72
N PHE A 490 -28.03 8.39 16.43
CA PHE A 490 -28.53 8.24 17.79
C PHE A 490 -27.58 8.88 18.79
N VAL A 491 -28.13 9.54 19.81
CA VAL A 491 -27.35 9.95 20.98
C VAL A 491 -27.05 8.70 21.80
N ASP A 492 -25.79 8.24 21.76
CA ASP A 492 -25.31 7.08 22.51
C ASP A 492 -24.19 7.46 23.50
N LYS A 493 -23.58 6.46 24.17
CA LYS A 493 -22.48 6.69 25.14
C LYS A 493 -21.15 7.09 24.51
N THR A 494 -21.08 7.14 23.18
CA THR A 494 -19.90 7.50 22.39
C THR A 494 -20.08 8.87 21.71
N PHE A 495 -21.19 9.54 22.00
CA PHE A 495 -21.55 10.85 21.49
C PHE A 495 -20.70 11.92 22.16
N ASP A 496 -20.05 12.77 21.38
CA ASP A 496 -19.26 13.91 21.84
C ASP A 496 -19.88 15.23 21.34
N ILE A 497 -19.30 16.36 21.74
CA ILE A 497 -19.78 17.68 21.34
C ILE A 497 -19.75 17.88 19.83
N GLU A 498 -18.79 17.25 19.14
CA GLU A 498 -18.66 17.34 17.69
C GLU A 498 -19.84 16.62 17.01
N LYS A 499 -20.17 15.39 17.42
CA LYS A 499 -21.39 14.71 16.94
C LYS A 499 -22.67 15.52 17.21
N LEU A 500 -22.76 16.21 18.35
CA LEU A 500 -23.89 17.10 18.66
C LEU A 500 -23.98 18.28 17.71
N LYS A 501 -22.86 18.95 17.42
CA LYS A 501 -22.80 20.04 16.43
C LYS A 501 -23.31 19.55 15.08
N ILE A 502 -22.87 18.38 14.60
CA ILE A 502 -23.36 17.77 13.36
C ILE A 502 -24.87 17.63 13.41
N ALA A 503 -25.40 16.97 14.44
CA ALA A 503 -26.81 16.62 14.51
C ALA A 503 -27.74 17.84 14.54
N VAL A 504 -27.29 18.94 15.15
CA VAL A 504 -27.99 20.24 15.20
C VAL A 504 -27.86 20.99 13.87
N VAL A 505 -26.64 21.11 13.34
CA VAL A 505 -26.36 21.79 12.07
C VAL A 505 -27.15 21.17 10.92
N LEU A 506 -27.21 19.83 10.86
CA LEU A 506 -27.98 19.12 9.85
C LEU A 506 -29.49 19.38 9.94
N ARG A 507 -30.02 19.54 11.16
CA ARG A 507 -31.44 19.86 11.37
C ARG A 507 -31.77 21.25 10.83
N LEU A 508 -30.88 22.22 11.06
CA LEU A 508 -30.98 23.57 10.52
C LEU A 508 -30.89 23.58 8.98
N CYS A 509 -29.96 22.80 8.41
CA CYS A 509 -29.88 22.61 6.96
C CYS A 509 -31.17 22.02 6.36
N PHE A 510 -31.81 21.05 7.03
CA PHE A 510 -33.09 20.47 6.58
C PHE A 510 -34.23 21.49 6.56
N TYR A 511 -34.30 22.35 7.59
CA TYR A 511 -35.24 23.46 7.61
C TYR A 511 -35.01 24.39 6.42
N MET A 512 -33.75 24.76 6.16
CA MET A 512 -33.41 25.62 5.03
C MET A 512 -33.81 25.00 3.69
N HIS A 513 -33.61 23.69 3.49
CA HIS A 513 -34.04 22.98 2.26
C HIS A 513 -35.55 23.09 2.04
N SER A 514 -36.30 22.64 3.04
CA SER A 514 -37.75 22.45 2.95
C SER A 514 -38.51 23.75 2.71
N ASN A 515 -37.90 24.90 2.97
CA ASN A 515 -38.52 26.22 2.81
C ASN A 515 -37.92 27.04 1.66
N ASN A 516 -36.95 26.49 0.90
CA ASN A 516 -36.33 27.16 -0.25
C ASN A 516 -36.91 26.69 -1.61
N ALA A 517 -37.61 25.54 -1.65
CA ALA A 517 -38.29 25.04 -2.85
C ALA A 517 -39.46 25.95 -3.30
N ASP A 518 -40.17 26.55 -2.34
CA ASP A 518 -41.34 27.41 -2.59
C ASP A 518 -41.00 28.84 -3.07
N LEU A 519 -39.74 29.26 -3.02
CA LEU A 519 -39.33 30.65 -3.36
C LEU A 519 -39.05 30.87 -4.85
N SER A 520 -39.20 29.84 -5.69
CA SER A 520 -38.97 29.89 -7.15
C SER A 520 -40.21 30.25 -7.99
N GLY A 521 -41.38 30.38 -7.34
CA GLY A 521 -42.65 30.73 -8.00
C GLY A 521 -42.66 32.17 -8.55
N ALA A 522 -43.20 32.31 -9.75
CA ALA A 522 -43.21 33.52 -10.58
C ALA A 522 -43.54 34.82 -9.82
N ASN A 523 -42.78 35.87 -10.16
CA ASN A 523 -43.02 37.27 -9.82
C ASN A 523 -44.52 37.61 -9.88
N THR A 524 -45.12 37.84 -8.73
CA THR A 524 -46.30 38.69 -8.62
C THR A 524 -45.94 39.81 -7.66
N GLY A 525 -45.98 41.05 -8.16
CA GLY A 525 -45.53 42.27 -7.46
C GLY A 525 -46.43 42.67 -6.29
N ARG A 526 -46.47 41.83 -5.24
CA ARG A 526 -46.99 42.18 -3.91
C ARG A 526 -45.92 41.88 -2.87
N PHE A 527 -45.68 42.84 -1.98
CA PHE A 527 -44.97 42.61 -0.73
C PHE A 527 -45.73 41.55 0.08
N ASP A 528 -45.37 40.28 -0.09
CA ASP A 528 -45.94 39.19 0.67
C ASP A 528 -45.15 39.05 1.98
N PHE A 529 -45.77 39.44 3.10
CA PHE A 529 -45.18 39.35 4.44
C PHE A 529 -44.65 37.94 4.75
N LYS A 530 -45.24 36.88 4.16
CA LYS A 530 -44.76 35.50 4.29
C LYS A 530 -43.38 35.28 3.65
N MET A 531 -43.10 35.91 2.51
CA MET A 531 -41.79 35.78 1.84
C MET A 531 -40.68 36.47 2.64
N HIS A 532 -41.00 37.60 3.29
CA HIS A 532 -40.03 38.34 4.10
C HIS A 532 -39.70 37.58 5.40
N ASP A 533 -40.70 37.03 6.08
CA ASP A 533 -40.54 36.21 7.28
C ASP A 533 -39.72 34.93 7.03
N THR A 534 -39.99 34.21 5.93
CA THR A 534 -39.18 33.05 5.53
C THR A 534 -37.72 33.44 5.23
N LYS A 535 -37.47 34.58 4.56
CA LYS A 535 -36.09 35.06 4.30
C LYS A 535 -35.34 35.39 5.59
N ILE A 536 -36.00 36.01 6.57
CA ILE A 536 -35.40 36.32 7.87
C ILE A 536 -35.03 35.02 8.60
N LYS A 537 -35.93 34.04 8.62
CA LYS A 537 -35.69 32.73 9.27
C LYS A 537 -34.59 31.92 8.60
N LEU A 538 -34.49 31.99 7.27
CA LEU A 538 -33.38 31.37 6.53
C LEU A 538 -32.03 32.05 6.85
N ALA A 539 -32.00 33.37 7.00
CA ALA A 539 -30.79 34.11 7.39
C ALA A 539 -30.38 33.80 8.84
N ASP A 540 -31.35 33.70 9.73
CA ASP A 540 -31.13 33.33 11.14
C ASP A 540 -30.59 31.89 11.26
N ALA A 541 -31.20 30.92 10.57
CA ALA A 541 -30.71 29.55 10.51
C ALA A 541 -29.25 29.48 10.01
N LYS A 542 -28.90 30.28 8.99
CA LYS A 542 -27.53 30.37 8.46
C LYS A 542 -26.55 30.90 9.50
N ASN A 543 -26.91 31.97 10.21
CA ASN A 543 -26.08 32.54 11.26
C ASN A 543 -25.89 31.57 12.42
N LEU A 544 -26.95 30.88 12.81
CA LEU A 544 -26.94 29.90 13.89
C LEU A 544 -25.98 28.75 13.60
N ILE A 545 -26.00 28.22 12.36
CA ILE A 545 -25.08 27.19 11.93
C ILE A 545 -23.61 27.64 12.06
N ASN A 546 -23.27 28.85 11.59
CA ASN A 546 -21.91 29.36 11.66
C ASN A 546 -21.39 29.44 13.10
N ASN A 547 -22.24 29.90 14.02
CA ASN A 547 -21.86 30.06 15.42
C ASN A 547 -21.76 28.72 16.17
N ILE A 548 -22.61 27.74 15.84
CA ILE A 548 -22.61 26.42 16.49
C ILE A 548 -21.30 25.66 16.25
N LEU A 549 -20.71 25.80 15.06
CA LEU A 549 -19.47 25.09 14.72
C LEU A 549 -18.28 25.56 15.56
N THR A 550 -18.29 26.84 15.94
CA THR A 550 -17.26 27.45 16.79
C THR A 550 -17.46 27.18 18.28
N CYS A 551 -18.58 26.61 18.71
CA CYS A 551 -18.83 26.35 20.13
C CYS A 551 -17.84 25.33 20.70
N GLU A 552 -17.34 25.57 21.90
CA GLU A 552 -16.51 24.61 22.63
C GLU A 552 -17.31 23.85 23.69
N SER A 553 -18.55 24.27 23.96
CA SER A 553 -19.43 23.63 24.93
C SER A 553 -20.87 23.45 24.44
N VAL A 554 -21.54 22.42 24.98
CA VAL A 554 -22.98 22.20 24.73
C VAL A 554 -23.84 23.35 25.24
N GLU A 555 -23.39 24.01 26.30
CA GLU A 555 -24.03 25.18 26.86
C GLU A 555 -24.04 26.35 25.85
N GLU A 556 -22.93 26.59 25.16
CA GLU A 556 -22.86 27.61 24.10
C GLU A 556 -23.81 27.30 22.95
N ILE A 557 -23.86 26.04 22.50
CA ILE A 557 -24.80 25.59 21.45
C ILE A 557 -26.24 25.87 21.90
N LYS A 558 -26.60 25.46 23.13
CA LYS A 558 -27.95 25.65 23.70
C LYS A 558 -28.32 27.13 23.82
N ASN A 559 -27.38 27.95 24.29
CA ASN A 559 -27.58 29.40 24.43
C ASN A 559 -27.76 30.10 23.09
N LEU A 560 -26.99 29.71 22.07
CA LEU A 560 -27.17 30.24 20.71
C LEU A 560 -28.56 29.93 20.16
N ILE A 561 -29.00 28.67 20.28
CA ILE A 561 -30.35 28.28 19.82
C ILE A 561 -31.44 29.02 20.59
N ASN A 562 -31.32 29.16 21.90
CA ASN A 562 -32.28 29.92 22.70
C ASN A 562 -32.30 31.41 22.33
N SER A 563 -31.14 32.00 22.02
CA SER A 563 -31.05 33.41 21.62
C SER A 563 -31.66 33.69 20.23
N SER A 564 -31.71 32.69 19.35
CA SER A 564 -32.36 32.79 18.03
C SER A 564 -33.90 32.81 18.07
N GLN A 565 -34.49 32.62 19.26
CA GLN A 565 -35.95 32.59 19.48
C GLN A 565 -36.59 33.98 19.72
N ALA A 566 -35.93 35.09 19.36
CA ALA A 566 -36.46 36.44 19.54
C ALA A 566 -37.83 36.67 18.82
N GLU A 567 -38.56 37.73 19.20
CA GLU A 567 -40.03 37.94 19.07
C GLU A 567 -40.74 37.46 17.79
N ASN A 568 -40.07 37.35 16.64
CA ASN A 568 -40.64 36.89 15.38
C ASN A 568 -40.56 35.36 15.16
N ASN A 569 -39.85 34.63 16.04
CA ASN A 569 -39.55 33.19 15.96
C ASN A 569 -39.97 32.39 17.21
N LYS A 570 -40.74 32.98 18.13
CA LYS A 570 -41.09 32.37 19.42
C LYS A 570 -41.75 30.99 19.24
N ILE A 571 -41.15 29.98 19.87
CA ILE A 571 -41.82 28.74 20.24
C ILE A 571 -42.87 29.10 21.28
N ASP A 572 -44.11 29.24 20.83
CA ASP A 572 -45.21 29.56 21.73
C ASP A 572 -45.55 28.33 22.59
N LYS A 573 -44.99 28.27 23.80
CA LYS A 573 -45.33 27.25 24.79
C LYS A 573 -46.70 27.50 25.45
N SER A 574 -47.36 28.64 25.21
CA SER A 574 -48.60 29.04 25.90
C SER A 574 -49.84 29.14 25.00
N ARG A 575 -49.73 29.13 23.65
CA ARG A 575 -50.89 29.01 22.75
C ARG A 575 -51.35 27.56 22.58
N LYS A 576 -52.09 27.09 23.59
CA LYS A 576 -53.08 26.04 23.41
C LYS A 576 -54.15 26.56 22.43
N LEU A 577 -54.32 25.86 21.31
CA LEU A 577 -55.36 26.01 20.27
C LEU A 577 -55.20 27.21 19.29
N LEU A 578 -54.75 26.89 18.06
CA LEU A 578 -55.45 27.12 16.76
C LEU A 578 -54.61 27.54 15.53
N ILE A 579 -53.28 27.70 15.61
CA ILE A 579 -52.45 27.85 14.39
C ILE A 579 -51.16 27.06 14.58
N GLY A 580 -50.84 26.14 13.66
CA GLY A 580 -49.69 25.24 13.75
C GLY A 580 -48.36 25.98 13.98
N LYS A 581 -47.45 25.37 14.74
CA LYS A 581 -46.09 25.90 14.95
C LYS A 581 -45.41 26.14 13.59
N SER A 582 -44.63 27.22 13.48
CA SER A 582 -43.84 27.45 12.27
C SER A 582 -42.82 26.32 12.08
N ASN A 583 -42.53 25.95 10.83
CA ASN A 583 -41.52 24.93 10.50
C ASN A 583 -40.15 25.25 11.12
N TYR A 584 -39.84 26.53 11.32
CA TYR A 584 -38.59 26.97 11.96
C TYR A 584 -38.61 26.72 13.47
N ALA A 585 -39.71 27.05 14.14
CA ALA A 585 -39.88 26.78 15.57
C ALA A 585 -39.78 25.28 15.86
N GLN A 586 -40.39 24.42 15.02
CA GLN A 586 -40.25 22.96 15.13
C GLN A 586 -38.80 22.51 14.93
N CYS A 587 -38.09 23.09 13.96
CA CYS A 587 -36.67 22.81 13.75
C CYS A 587 -35.82 23.14 15.00
N LEU A 588 -36.02 24.31 15.61
CA LEU A 588 -35.30 24.71 16.82
C LEU A 588 -35.65 23.83 18.03
N GLU A 589 -36.92 23.43 18.19
CA GLU A 589 -37.34 22.45 19.22
C GLU A 589 -36.65 21.11 19.06
N ASP A 590 -36.53 20.61 17.83
CA ASP A 590 -35.86 19.33 17.57
C ASP A 590 -34.36 19.42 17.86
N CYS A 591 -33.73 20.57 17.56
CA CYS A 591 -32.35 20.81 17.93
C CYS A 591 -32.14 20.81 19.46
N ILE A 592 -33.02 21.50 20.20
CA ILE A 592 -33.01 21.49 21.67
C ILE A 592 -33.23 20.08 22.20
N SER A 593 -34.16 19.33 21.62
CA SER A 593 -34.43 17.95 22.04
C SER A 593 -33.21 17.04 21.88
N LYS A 594 -32.41 17.23 20.82
CA LYS A 594 -31.13 16.52 20.63
C LYS A 594 -30.07 16.93 21.67
N ILE A 595 -30.01 18.21 22.01
CA ILE A 595 -29.12 18.73 23.07
C ILE A 595 -29.50 18.18 24.44
N ASP A 596 -30.79 18.18 24.76
CA ASP A 596 -31.29 17.67 26.04
C ASP A 596 -31.05 16.15 26.15
N ALA A 597 -31.22 15.41 25.05
CA ALA A 597 -30.85 13.99 25.00
C ALA A 597 -29.35 13.80 25.30
N TYR A 598 -28.46 14.62 24.72
CA TYR A 598 -27.02 14.58 25.02
C TYR A 598 -26.72 14.86 26.50
N GLU A 599 -27.30 15.92 27.07
CA GLU A 599 -27.08 16.28 28.48
C GLU A 599 -27.58 15.18 29.44
N ASN A 600 -28.61 14.42 29.06
CA ASN A 600 -29.12 13.29 29.83
C ASN A 600 -28.16 12.08 29.83
N PHE A 601 -27.46 11.82 28.71
CA PHE A 601 -26.47 10.74 28.63
C PHE A 601 -25.12 11.13 29.26
N PHE A 602 -24.77 12.42 29.25
CA PHE A 602 -23.53 12.95 29.80
C PHE A 602 -23.80 14.07 30.82
N PRO A 603 -24.36 13.75 31.99
CA PRO A 603 -24.63 14.75 33.01
C PRO A 603 -23.33 15.45 33.43
N LYS A 604 -23.33 16.79 33.39
CA LYS A 604 -22.19 17.62 33.82
C LYS A 604 -21.71 17.11 35.18
N LYS A 605 -20.42 16.76 35.31
CA LYS A 605 -19.77 16.63 36.63
C LYS A 605 -19.91 17.98 37.32
N ARG A 606 -20.89 18.12 38.22
CA ARG A 606 -21.09 19.33 39.01
C ARG A 606 -19.78 19.61 39.75
N LYS A 607 -19.20 20.80 39.56
CA LYS A 607 -18.12 21.30 40.43
C LYS A 607 -18.60 21.18 41.89
N PRO A 608 -17.81 20.64 42.82
CA PRO A 608 -18.23 20.58 44.22
C PRO A 608 -18.41 22.01 44.72
N TYR A 609 -19.60 22.32 45.19
CA TYR A 609 -19.88 23.59 45.86
C TYR A 609 -19.01 23.66 47.13
N CYS A 610 -18.10 24.64 47.17
CA CYS A 610 -17.49 25.09 48.41
C CYS A 610 -18.60 25.64 49.31
N VAL A 611 -18.93 24.90 50.37
CA VAL A 611 -19.76 25.42 51.47
C VAL A 611 -18.87 26.34 52.29
N PHE A 612 -19.03 27.66 52.11
CA PHE A 612 -18.63 28.63 53.11
C PHE A 612 -19.48 28.39 54.36
N LYS A 613 -18.87 27.82 55.41
CA LYS A 613 -19.37 27.95 56.77
C LYS A 613 -18.90 29.30 57.30
N GLY A 614 -19.85 30.14 57.65
CA GLY A 614 -19.62 31.29 58.49
C GLY A 614 -20.95 31.92 58.81
N ILE A 615 -21.48 31.63 59.99
CA ILE A 615 -22.17 32.57 60.89
C ILE A 615 -21.93 32.04 62.32
N ASP A 616 -21.69 33.00 63.22
CA ASP A 616 -21.60 32.91 64.69
C ASP A 616 -22.67 32.05 65.37
#